data_AF-A0A5S5MD09-F1
#
_entry.id   AF-A0A5S5MD09-F1
#
_cell.length_a   1.000
_cell.length_b   1.000
_cell.length_c   1.000
_cell.angle_alpha   90.00
_cell.angle_beta   90.00
_cell.angle_gamma   90.00
#
_symmetry.space_group_name_H-M   'P 1'
#
loop_
_entity.id
_entity.type
_entity.pdbx_description
1 polymer ?
#
loop_
_entity_poly.entity_id
_entity_poly.type
_entity_poly.pdbx_seq_one_letter_code
_entity_poly.pdbx_strand_id
1 'polypeptide(L)'
;MDQKEFTKSILTYNKAAFDQFIASSTMAQEQMEKLAEMLLQQENTPEEGKKMIGEWLGNVRQARKDIQESLNNSYRQMETYLLSLIP
;
A
#
# COMPACT_ATOMS: atom_id res chain seq x y z
N MET A 1 24.69 8.79 -18.48
CA MET A 1 23.50 7.93 -18.63
C MET A 1 22.96 8.15 -20.02
N ASP A 2 22.62 7.07 -20.73
CA ASP A 2 21.78 7.20 -21.92
C ASP A 2 20.34 7.59 -21.52
N GLN A 3 19.54 7.96 -22.51
CA GLN A 3 18.16 8.41 -22.30
C GLN A 3 17.26 7.33 -21.67
N LYS A 4 17.52 6.05 -21.93
CA LYS A 4 16.76 4.92 -21.37
C LYS A 4 17.04 4.79 -19.88
N GLU A 5 18.31 4.82 -19.49
CA GLU A 5 18.74 4.73 -18.09
C GLU A 5 18.33 5.97 -17.29
N PHE A 6 18.36 7.16 -17.87
CA PHE A 6 17.85 8.37 -17.22
C PHE A 6 16.32 8.28 -16.97
N THR A 7 15.56 7.82 -17.96
CA THR A 7 14.09 7.66 -17.85
C THR A 7 13.71 6.65 -16.78
N LYS A 8 14.36 5.48 -16.75
CA LYS A 8 14.18 4.48 -15.68
C LYS A 8 14.51 5.04 -14.31
N SER A 9 15.58 5.82 -14.21
CA SER A 9 16.03 6.40 -12.93
C SER A 9 15.00 7.38 -12.36
N ILE A 10 14.38 8.22 -13.21
CA ILE A 10 13.31 9.13 -12.79
C ILE A 10 12.10 8.35 -12.26
N LEU A 11 11.63 7.36 -13.01
CA LEU A 11 10.49 6.53 -12.59
C LEU A 11 10.78 5.76 -11.30
N THR A 12 11.98 5.21 -11.19
CA THR A 12 12.42 4.49 -9.98
C THR A 12 12.44 5.40 -8.76
N TYR A 13 12.97 6.61 -8.89
CA TYR A 13 12.99 7.58 -7.81
C TYR A 13 11.57 7.97 -7.37
N ASN A 14 10.69 8.25 -8.34
CA ASN A 14 9.30 8.58 -8.06
C ASN A 14 8.56 7.41 -7.39
N LYS A 15 8.74 6.19 -7.89
CA LYS A 15 8.18 4.97 -7.28
C LYS A 15 8.67 4.79 -5.84
N ALA A 16 9.95 4.99 -5.57
CA ALA A 16 10.53 4.86 -4.24
C ALA A 16 9.87 5.81 -3.22
N ALA A 17 9.50 7.03 -3.65
CA ALA A 17 8.75 7.96 -2.79
C ALA A 17 7.36 7.43 -2.41
N PHE A 18 6.64 6.81 -3.36
CA PHE A 18 5.36 6.15 -3.06
C PHE A 18 5.53 4.89 -2.21
N ASP A 19 6.55 4.08 -2.48
CA ASP A 19 6.84 2.88 -1.66
C ASP A 19 7.10 3.29 -0.20
N GLN A 20 7.86 4.37 0.02
CA GLN A 20 8.09 4.92 1.35
C GLN A 20 6.79 5.43 2.00
N PHE A 21 5.94 6.14 1.26
CA PHE A 21 4.64 6.60 1.76
C PHE A 21 3.73 5.43 2.18
N ILE A 22 3.66 4.36 1.38
CA ILE A 22 2.90 3.16 1.69
C ILE A 22 3.48 2.46 2.93
N ALA A 23 4.80 2.35 3.04
CA ALA A 23 5.46 1.75 4.19
C ALA A 23 5.14 2.52 5.49
N SER A 24 5.25 3.85 5.47
CA SER A 24 4.91 4.69 6.63
C SER A 24 3.42 4.60 6.98
N SER A 25 2.53 4.56 5.99
CA SER A 25 1.09 4.38 6.20
C SER A 25 0.76 2.99 6.75
N THR A 26 1.47 1.96 6.29
CA THR A 26 1.37 0.58 6.80
C THR A 26 1.69 0.53 8.29
N MET A 27 2.80 1.13 8.69
CA MET A 27 3.22 1.16 10.10
C MET A 27 2.18 1.89 10.99
N ALA A 28 1.65 3.02 10.53
CA ALA A 28 0.63 3.76 11.25
C ALA A 28 -0.67 2.95 11.39
N GLN A 29 -1.10 2.30 10.31
CA GLN A 29 -2.25 1.41 10.32
C GLN A 29 -2.04 0.26 11.32
N GLU A 30 -0.91 -0.45 11.28
CA GLU A 30 -0.62 -1.56 12.20
C GLU A 30 -0.69 -1.15 13.66
N GLN A 31 -0.30 0.09 14.00
CA GLN A 31 -0.47 0.62 15.34
C GLN A 31 -1.94 0.83 15.72
N MET A 32 -2.75 1.35 14.80
CA MET A 32 -4.20 1.51 15.01
C MET A 32 -4.92 0.16 15.12
N GLU A 33 -4.52 -0.82 14.31
CA GLU A 33 -5.09 -2.17 14.35
C GLU A 33 -4.85 -2.85 15.70
N LYS A 34 -3.66 -2.69 16.29
CA LYS A 34 -3.39 -3.19 17.65
C LYS A 34 -4.34 -2.61 18.69
N LEU A 35 -4.69 -1.33 18.59
CA LEU A 35 -5.67 -0.73 19.50
C LEU A 35 -7.06 -1.34 19.32
N ALA A 36 -7.47 -1.58 18.07
CA ALA A 36 -8.72 -2.26 17.77
C ALA A 36 -8.73 -3.71 18.27
N GLU A 37 -7.61 -4.44 18.12
CA GLU A 37 -7.44 -5.80 18.63
C GLU A 37 -7.51 -5.84 20.17
N MET A 38 -7.00 -4.83 20.87
CA MET A 38 -7.17 -4.71 22.33
C MET A 38 -8.64 -4.53 22.74
N LEU A 39 -9.44 -3.78 21.96
CA LEU A 39 -10.89 -3.65 22.20
C LEU A 39 -11.62 -4.98 21.99
N LEU A 40 -11.19 -5.78 21.01
CA LEU A 40 -11.74 -7.12 20.76
C LEU A 40 -11.51 -8.10 21.91
N GLN A 41 -10.43 -7.92 22.66
CA GLN A 41 -10.05 -8.79 23.78
C GLN A 41 -10.77 -8.47 25.10
N GLN A 42 -11.53 -7.36 25.18
CA GLN A 42 -12.30 -7.05 26.37
C GLN A 42 -13.45 -8.05 26.55
N GLU A 43 -13.60 -8.59 27.77
CA GLU A 43 -14.62 -9.62 28.08
C GLU A 43 -16.06 -9.15 27.80
N ASN A 44 -16.32 -7.84 27.83
CA ASN A 44 -17.64 -7.25 27.63
C ASN A 44 -17.97 -6.89 26.17
N THR A 45 -17.08 -7.15 25.21
CA THR A 45 -17.33 -6.82 23.80
C THR A 45 -18.34 -7.79 23.18
N PRO A 46 -19.50 -7.32 22.65
CA PRO A 46 -20.49 -8.18 22.01
C PRO A 46 -19.95 -8.88 20.77
N GLU A 47 -20.42 -10.10 20.48
CA GLU A 47 -19.96 -10.88 19.30
C GLU A 47 -20.17 -10.17 17.97
N GLU A 48 -21.28 -9.45 17.80
CA GLU A 48 -21.54 -8.63 16.61
C GLU A 48 -20.48 -7.52 16.45
N GLY A 49 -20.10 -6.87 17.55
CA GLY A 49 -19.04 -5.87 17.57
C GLY A 49 -17.69 -6.48 17.20
N LYS A 50 -17.40 -7.69 17.69
CA LYS A 50 -16.17 -8.40 17.34
C LYS A 50 -16.08 -8.70 15.84
N LYS A 51 -17.18 -9.17 15.26
CA LYS A 51 -17.29 -9.46 13.82
C LYS A 51 -17.10 -8.17 12.99
N MET A 52 -17.83 -7.11 13.31
CA MET A 52 -17.78 -5.85 12.57
C MET A 52 -16.37 -5.23 12.59
N ILE A 53 -15.72 -5.20 13.75
CA ILE A 53 -14.35 -4.67 13.88
C ILE A 53 -13.37 -5.57 13.09
N GLY A 54 -13.49 -6.89 13.19
CA GLY A 54 -12.65 -7.82 12.44
C GLY A 54 -12.77 -7.65 10.92
N GLU A 55 -14.00 -7.52 10.41
CA GLU A 55 -14.27 -7.24 9.00
C GLU A 55 -13.69 -5.89 8.57
N TRP A 56 -13.87 -4.84 9.38
CA TRP A 56 -13.29 -3.53 9.11
C TRP A 56 -11.76 -3.58 9.01
N LEU A 57 -11.07 -4.23 9.97
CA LEU A 57 -9.62 -4.41 9.93
C LEU A 57 -9.17 -5.17 8.68
N GLY A 58 -9.88 -6.25 8.33
CA GLY A 58 -9.63 -7.02 7.10
C GLY A 58 -9.74 -6.16 5.83
N ASN A 59 -10.80 -5.37 5.73
CA ASN A 59 -11.05 -4.49 4.58
C ASN A 59 -9.98 -3.41 4.43
N VAL A 60 -9.56 -2.77 5.52
CA VAL A 60 -8.49 -1.74 5.48
C VAL A 60 -7.15 -2.36 5.08
N ARG A 61 -6.82 -3.57 5.58
CA ARG A 61 -5.62 -4.33 5.15
C ARG A 61 -5.66 -4.65 3.66
N GLN A 62 -6.82 -5.08 3.15
CA GLN A 62 -6.97 -5.43 1.74
C GLN A 62 -6.83 -4.18 0.86
N ALA A 63 -7.52 -3.09 1.19
CA ALA A 63 -7.44 -1.83 0.43
C ALA A 63 -5.99 -1.33 0.28
N ARG A 64 -5.17 -1.46 1.34
CA ARG A 64 -3.75 -1.12 1.27
C ARG A 64 -2.97 -1.98 0.28
N LYS A 65 -3.21 -3.30 0.27
CA LYS A 65 -2.56 -4.22 -0.68
C LYS A 65 -2.96 -3.89 -2.12
N ASP A 66 -4.24 -3.60 -2.34
CA ASP A 66 -4.76 -3.26 -3.66
C ASP A 66 -4.13 -1.96 -4.19
N ILE A 67 -3.95 -0.94 -3.33
CA ILE A 67 -3.24 0.29 -3.68
C ILE A 67 -1.80 -0.01 -4.10
N GLN A 68 -1.08 -0.82 -3.32
CA GLN A 68 0.31 -1.16 -3.61
C GLN A 68 0.45 -1.93 -4.92
N GLU A 69 -0.43 -2.91 -5.17
CA GLU A 69 -0.45 -3.68 -6.41
C GLU A 69 -0.79 -2.80 -7.62
N SER A 70 -1.80 -1.94 -7.50
CA SER A 70 -2.20 -0.99 -8.54
C SER A 70 -1.07 -0.03 -8.91
N LEU A 71 -0.36 0.52 -7.92
CA LEU A 71 0.81 1.37 -8.14
C LEU A 71 1.93 0.60 -8.85
N ASN A 72 2.29 -0.59 -8.36
CA ASN A 72 3.33 -1.42 -8.99
C ASN A 72 3.02 -1.71 -10.46
N ASN A 73 1.78 -2.06 -10.77
CA ASN A 73 1.34 -2.32 -12.14
C ASN A 73 1.37 -1.05 -12.99
N SER A 74 0.92 0.08 -12.45
CA SER A 74 0.93 1.38 -13.13
C SER A 74 2.34 1.85 -13.48
N TYR A 75 3.30 1.73 -12.54
CA TYR A 75 4.70 2.07 -12.81
C TYR A 75 5.33 1.18 -13.87
N ARG A 76 5.04 -0.12 -13.86
CA ARG A 76 5.54 -1.05 -14.89
C ARG A 76 5.00 -0.70 -16.28
N GLN A 77 3.72 -0.36 -16.37
CA GLN A 77 3.11 0.09 -17.63
C GLN A 77 3.73 1.39 -18.12
N MET A 78 3.93 2.37 -17.22
CA MET A 78 4.54 3.65 -17.56
C MET A 78 5.99 3.49 -18.02
N GLU A 79 6.78 2.65 -17.35
CA GLU A 79 8.15 2.34 -17.76
C GLU A 79 8.18 1.72 -19.15
N THR A 80 7.33 0.70 -19.39
CA THR A 80 7.23 0.02 -20.69
C THR A 80 6.88 1.02 -21.80
N TYR A 81 5.89 1.88 -21.55
CA TYR A 81 5.46 2.89 -22.50
C TYR A 81 6.57 3.91 -22.79
N LEU A 82 7.19 4.49 -21.77
CA LEU A 82 8.26 5.48 -21.97
C LEU A 82 9.48 4.90 -22.68
N LEU A 83 9.89 3.67 -22.36
CA LEU A 83 10.99 3.01 -23.05
C LEU A 83 10.68 2.72 -24.53
N SER A 84 9.40 2.48 -24.87
CA SER A 84 8.98 2.27 -26.25
C SER A 84 9.05 3.53 -27.12
N LEU A 85 9.08 4.72 -26.50
CA LEU A 85 9.21 6.01 -27.19
C LEU A 85 10.67 6.39 -27.50
N ILE A 86 11.63 5.68 -26.90
CA ILE A 86 13.05 5.99 -27.07
C ILE A 86 13.59 5.13 -28.23
N PRO A 87 14.17 5.74 -29.28
CA PRO A 87 14.72 5.03 -30.43
C PRO A 87 15.75 3.94 -30.08
#